data_AF-A0A3D5AA77-F1
#
_entry.id   AF-A0A3D5AA77-F1
#
_cell.length_a   1.000
_cell.length_b   1.000
_cell.length_c   1.000
_cell.angle_alpha   90.00
_cell.angle_beta   90.00
_cell.angle_gamma   90.00
#
_symmetry.space_group_name_H-M   'P 1'
#
loop_
_entity.id
_entity.type
_entity.pdbx_description
1 polymer ?
#
loop_
_entity_poly.entity_id
_entity_poly.type
_entity_poly.pdbx_seq_one_letter_code
_entity_poly.pdbx_strand_id
1 'polypeptide(L)'
;MITSPNYYNSLGLGTTQLYNSKSIYNHKKHEDVKLGNKVYQFRRKPKFPKQLSSEYLVIDLLNNIKSLGEDEQILVHNLKSKVQQLNKELLKKNADRYGSIKAKKIINELV
;
A
#
# COMPACT_ATOMS: atom_id res chain seq x y z
N MET A 1 -9.57 -7.99 -4.46
CA MET A 1 -8.41 -7.45 -5.21
C MET A 1 -7.17 -8.20 -4.75
N ILE A 2 -6.30 -8.60 -5.69
CA ILE A 2 -4.99 -9.19 -5.34
C ILE A 2 -3.98 -8.06 -5.27
N THR A 3 -3.26 -7.96 -4.17
CA THR A 3 -2.13 -7.05 -3.97
C THR A 3 -0.94 -7.83 -3.39
N SER A 4 0.25 -7.26 -3.44
CA SER A 4 1.44 -7.81 -2.80
C SER A 4 2.32 -6.64 -2.40
N PRO A 5 3.05 -6.74 -1.28
CA PRO A 5 4.08 -5.75 -0.95
C PRO A 5 5.08 -5.52 -2.09
N ASN A 6 5.30 -6.51 -2.96
CA ASN A 6 6.15 -6.36 -4.15
C ASN A 6 5.64 -5.30 -5.14
N TYR A 7 4.35 -4.94 -5.11
CA TYR A 7 3.82 -3.86 -5.93
C TYR A 7 4.29 -2.48 -5.47
N TYR A 8 4.82 -2.34 -4.25
CA TYR A 8 5.46 -1.09 -3.82
C TYR A 8 6.74 -0.81 -4.59
N ASN A 9 7.42 -1.84 -5.10
CA ASN A 9 8.63 -1.68 -5.91
C ASN A 9 8.35 -0.92 -7.21
N SER A 10 7.13 -1.02 -7.76
CA SER A 10 6.74 -0.23 -8.95
C SER A 10 6.59 1.28 -8.66
N LEU A 11 6.53 1.67 -7.39
CA LEU A 11 6.54 3.09 -6.99
C LEU A 11 7.95 3.70 -7.09
N GLY A 12 9.01 2.88 -7.17
CA GLY A 12 10.39 3.34 -7.30
C GLY A 12 10.94 4.01 -6.03
N LEU A 13 10.43 3.62 -4.86
CA LEU A 13 10.78 4.25 -3.57
C LEU A 13 12.06 3.69 -2.92
N GLY A 14 12.79 2.83 -3.66
CA GLY A 14 13.99 2.16 -3.15
C GLY A 14 13.69 0.93 -2.28
N THR A 15 12.43 0.50 -2.16
CA THR A 15 12.08 -0.76 -1.51
C THR A 15 12.62 -1.92 -2.34
N THR A 16 13.47 -2.76 -1.74
CA THR A 16 14.15 -3.87 -2.43
C THR A 16 13.72 -5.23 -1.91
N GLN A 17 12.88 -5.28 -0.87
CA GLN A 17 12.49 -6.54 -0.28
C GLN A 17 11.47 -7.29 -1.14
N LEU A 18 11.87 -8.49 -1.60
CA LEU A 18 10.98 -9.43 -2.27
C LEU A 18 10.24 -10.26 -1.22
N TYR A 19 8.93 -10.08 -1.16
CA TYR A 19 8.04 -10.81 -0.28
C TYR A 19 7.53 -12.07 -1.00
N ASN A 20 7.70 -13.24 -0.38
CA ASN A 20 7.13 -14.51 -0.84
C ASN A 20 5.62 -14.64 -0.51
N SER A 21 4.99 -13.55 -0.05
CA SER A 21 3.57 -13.48 0.27
C SER A 21 2.77 -12.63 -0.71
N LYS A 22 1.51 -13.02 -0.92
CA LYS A 22 0.50 -12.25 -1.65
C LYS A 22 -0.66 -11.94 -0.72
N SER A 23 -1.11 -10.70 -0.74
CA SER A 23 -2.24 -10.22 0.05
C SER A 23 -3.50 -10.16 -0.81
N ILE A 24 -4.54 -10.91 -0.43
CA ILE A 24 -5.83 -10.90 -1.12
C ILE A 24 -6.81 -10.10 -0.28
N TYR A 25 -7.15 -8.90 -0.75
CA TYR A 25 -8.19 -8.08 -0.13
C TYR A 25 -9.56 -8.59 -0.57
N ASN A 26 -10.35 -8.97 0.42
CA ASN A 26 -11.71 -9.48 0.25
C ASN A 26 -12.65 -8.86 1.30
N HIS A 27 -13.94 -9.18 1.17
CA HIS A 27 -14.95 -8.81 2.17
C HIS A 27 -15.31 -9.96 3.12
N LYS A 28 -14.82 -11.18 2.89
CA LYS A 28 -15.35 -12.39 3.53
C LYS A 28 -14.41 -13.05 4.54
N LYS A 29 -13.12 -13.15 4.24
CA LYS A 29 -12.21 -14.03 4.99
C LYS A 29 -10.97 -13.30 5.49
N HIS A 30 -10.52 -13.67 6.68
CA HIS A 30 -9.23 -13.27 7.22
C HIS A 30 -8.44 -14.52 7.59
N GLU A 31 -7.66 -15.06 6.66
CA GLU A 31 -6.92 -16.32 6.82
C GLU A 31 -5.60 -16.28 6.05
N ASP A 32 -4.56 -16.95 6.55
CA ASP A 32 -3.30 -17.13 5.83
C ASP A 32 -3.24 -18.56 5.31
N VAL A 33 -3.24 -18.72 3.98
CA VAL A 33 -3.23 -20.03 3.31
C VAL A 33 -1.87 -20.23 2.65
N LYS A 34 -1.14 -21.28 3.03
CA LYS A 34 0.10 -21.66 2.36
C LYS A 34 -0.22 -22.61 1.19
N LEU A 35 0.22 -22.25 0.00
CA LEU A 35 0.11 -23.10 -1.19
C LEU A 35 1.51 -23.27 -1.81
N GLY A 36 2.07 -24.47 -1.67
CA GLY A 36 3.49 -24.72 -1.97
C GLY A 36 4.41 -23.82 -1.13
N ASN A 37 5.30 -23.09 -1.79
CA ASN A 37 6.25 -22.17 -1.14
C ASN A 37 5.75 -20.72 -1.03
N LYS A 38 4.48 -20.45 -1.36
CA LYS A 38 3.89 -19.10 -1.31
C LYS A 38 2.82 -19.01 -0.22
N VAL A 39 2.77 -17.87 0.46
CA VAL A 39 1.76 -17.58 1.47
C VAL A 39 0.73 -16.60 0.90
N TYR A 40 -0.54 -16.97 0.96
CA TYR A 40 -1.67 -16.15 0.54
C TYR A 40 -2.39 -15.62 1.77
N GLN A 41 -2.26 -14.33 2.01
CA GLN A 41 -2.82 -13.65 3.16
C GLN A 41 -4.16 -13.03 2.75
N PHE A 42 -5.26 -13.69 3.09
CA PHE A 42 -6.58 -13.12 2.92
C PHE A 42 -6.79 -12.09 4.02
N ARG A 43 -6.96 -10.83 3.63
CA ARG A 43 -7.19 -9.74 4.56
C ARG A 43 -8.56 -9.13 4.27
N ARG A 44 -9.45 -9.18 5.25
CA ARG A 44 -10.74 -8.51 5.17
C ARG A 44 -10.54 -7.00 5.20
N LYS A 45 -10.83 -6.30 4.11
CA LYS A 45 -10.80 -4.84 4.04
C LYS A 45 -12.21 -4.34 3.71
N PRO A 46 -12.76 -3.39 4.48
CA PRO A 46 -14.11 -2.87 4.24
C PRO A 46 -14.20 -2.14 2.91
N LYS A 47 -13.11 -1.50 2.48
CA LYS A 47 -13.02 -0.71 1.25
C LYS A 47 -11.69 -0.98 0.54
N PHE A 48 -11.74 -1.23 -0.75
CA PHE A 48 -10.59 -1.27 -1.67
C PHE A 48 -11.09 -0.94 -3.09
N PRO A 49 -10.25 -0.40 -3.98
CA PRO A 49 -10.65 -0.07 -5.33
C PRO A 49 -10.84 -1.32 -6.20
N LYS A 50 -11.59 -1.18 -7.29
CA LYS A 50 -11.77 -2.26 -8.28
C LYS A 50 -10.49 -2.52 -9.09
N GLN A 51 -9.72 -1.48 -9.37
CA GLN A 51 -8.45 -1.53 -10.09
C GLN A 51 -7.34 -0.96 -9.23
N LEU A 52 -6.15 -1.54 -9.36
CA LEU A 52 -4.94 -1.09 -8.68
C LEU A 52 -4.43 0.18 -9.40
N SER A 53 -4.25 1.28 -8.68
CA SER A 53 -3.60 2.49 -9.21
C SER A 53 -2.36 2.83 -8.37
N SER A 54 -1.42 3.57 -8.96
CA SER A 54 -0.22 4.03 -8.26
C SER A 54 -0.57 4.87 -7.02
N GLU A 55 -1.59 5.72 -7.13
CA GLU A 55 -2.09 6.53 -6.01
C GLU A 55 -2.65 5.65 -4.90
N TYR A 56 -3.41 4.61 -5.23
CA TYR A 56 -3.89 3.68 -4.23
C TYR A 56 -2.74 2.90 -3.57
N LEU A 57 -1.75 2.47 -4.35
CA LEU A 57 -0.57 1.77 -3.83
C LEU A 57 0.20 2.62 -2.82
N VAL A 58 0.30 3.94 -3.04
CA VAL A 58 0.88 4.86 -2.05
C VAL A 58 0.10 4.82 -0.74
N ILE A 59 -1.24 4.84 -0.79
CA ILE A 59 -2.07 4.77 0.42
C ILE A 59 -1.94 3.40 1.11
N ASP A 60 -1.91 2.32 0.32
CA ASP A 60 -1.76 0.96 0.85
C ASP A 60 -0.38 0.77 1.50
N LEU A 61 0.68 1.33 0.90
CA LEU A 61 2.02 1.35 1.48
C LEU A 61 2.04 2.04 2.84
N LEU A 62 1.52 3.27 2.92
CA LEU A 62 1.46 4.03 4.18
C LEU A 62 0.64 3.34 5.26
N ASN A 63 -0.43 2.64 4.86
CA ASN A 63 -1.25 1.85 5.78
C ASN A 63 -0.52 0.64 6.36
N ASN A 64 0.39 0.04 5.59
CA ASN A 64 1.08 -1.20 5.97
C ASN A 64 2.56 -0.98 6.34
N ILE A 65 3.05 0.26 6.37
CA ILE A 65 4.48 0.59 6.54
C ILE A 65 5.12 -0.09 7.76
N LYS A 66 4.41 -0.16 8.90
CA LYS A 66 4.88 -0.84 10.11
C LYS A 66 5.12 -2.34 9.95
N SER A 67 4.41 -2.98 9.02
CA SER A 67 4.51 -4.42 8.77
C SER A 67 5.61 -4.78 7.77
N LEU A 68 6.18 -3.80 7.07
CA LEU A 68 7.21 -4.01 6.05
C LEU A 68 8.63 -4.05 6.64
N GLY A 69 8.82 -3.57 7.87
CA GLY A 69 10.16 -3.50 8.47
C GLY A 69 11.11 -2.50 7.78
N GLU A 70 10.59 -1.71 6.84
CA GLU A 70 11.31 -0.64 6.14
C GLU A 70 11.41 0.61 7.02
N ASP A 71 12.47 1.41 6.83
CA ASP A 71 12.62 2.69 7.51
C ASP A 71 11.56 3.68 7.00
N GLU A 72 10.64 4.04 7.89
CA GLU A 72 9.54 4.95 7.59
C GLU A 72 10.01 6.33 7.13
N GLN A 73 11.07 6.88 7.72
CA GLN A 73 11.53 8.23 7.40
C GLN A 73 12.14 8.27 5.99
N ILE A 74 12.96 7.28 5.65
CA ILE A 74 13.53 7.15 4.30
C ILE A 74 12.41 7.00 3.27
N LEU A 75 11.42 6.17 3.58
CA LEU A 75 10.32 5.89 2.66
C LEU A 75 9.42 7.10 2.45
N VAL A 76 9.10 7.86 3.51
CA VAL A 76 8.34 9.12 3.40
C VAL A 76 9.14 10.19 2.66
N HIS A 77 10.46 10.27 2.86
CA HIS A 77 11.34 11.16 2.11
C HIS A 77 11.29 10.87 0.61
N ASN A 78 11.46 9.61 0.22
CA ASN A 78 11.39 9.17 -1.18
C ASN A 78 9.98 9.35 -1.76
N LEU A 79 8.95 9.20 -0.93
CA LEU A 79 7.56 9.38 -1.34
C LEU A 79 7.27 10.83 -1.75
N LYS A 80 7.94 11.81 -1.14
CA LYS A 80 7.74 13.24 -1.44
C LYS A 80 7.98 13.56 -2.90
N SER A 81 9.04 13.03 -3.51
CA SER A 81 9.34 13.24 -4.93
C SER A 81 8.35 12.49 -5.82
N LYS A 82 7.96 11.26 -5.43
CA LYS A 82 7.01 10.44 -6.18
C LYS A 82 5.62 11.06 -6.25
N VAL A 83 5.14 11.61 -5.14
CA VAL A 83 3.83 12.26 -5.03
C VAL A 83 3.69 13.44 -5.99
N GLN A 84 4.76 14.16 -6.30
CA GLN A 84 4.72 15.25 -7.29
C GLN A 84 4.45 14.77 -8.72
N GLN A 85 4.74 13.50 -9.02
CA GLN A 85 4.52 12.89 -10.34
C GLN A 85 3.14 12.23 -10.47
N LEU A 86 2.39 12.13 -9.37
CA LEU A 86 1.10 11.45 -9.31
C LEU A 86 -0.06 12.45 -9.35
N ASN A 87 -1.26 11.95 -9.63
CA ASN A 87 -2.45 12.78 -9.57
C ASN A 87 -2.81 13.11 -8.10
N LYS A 88 -2.60 14.37 -7.72
CA LYS A 88 -2.81 14.91 -6.37
C LYS A 88 -4.26 14.79 -5.89
N GLU A 89 -5.23 15.05 -6.77
CA GLU A 89 -6.65 14.94 -6.43
C GLU A 89 -7.04 13.48 -6.16
N LEU A 90 -6.53 12.55 -6.98
CA LEU A 90 -6.77 11.13 -6.82
C LEU A 90 -6.06 10.58 -5.57
N LEU A 91 -4.88 11.09 -5.22
CA LEU A 91 -4.20 10.78 -3.96
C LEU A 91 -5.04 11.19 -2.75
N LYS A 92 -5.52 12.44 -2.71
CA LYS A 92 -6.40 12.93 -1.63
C LYS A 92 -7.67 12.08 -1.52
N LYS A 93 -8.33 11.81 -2.66
CA LYS A 93 -9.52 10.96 -2.71
C LYS A 93 -9.28 9.54 -2.22
N ASN A 94 -8.15 8.93 -2.58
CA ASN A 94 -7.79 7.59 -2.13
C ASN A 94 -7.40 7.58 -0.64
N ALA A 95 -6.69 8.61 -0.18
CA ALA A 95 -6.35 8.77 1.24
C ALA A 95 -7.62 8.87 2.07
N ASP A 96 -8.60 9.66 1.66
CA ASP A 96 -9.86 9.81 2.39
C ASP A 96 -10.67 8.52 2.45
N ARG A 97 -10.69 7.78 1.34
CA ARG A 97 -11.53 6.59 1.19
C ARG A 97 -10.91 5.32 1.78
N TYR A 98 -9.60 5.18 1.72
CA TYR A 98 -8.87 3.94 2.04
C TYR A 98 -7.72 4.14 3.05
N GLY A 99 -7.31 5.37 3.33
CA GLY A 99 -6.22 5.67 4.24
C GLY A 99 -6.61 5.58 5.71
N SER A 100 -5.68 5.05 6.51
CA SER A 100 -5.67 5.20 7.96
C SER A 100 -5.47 6.67 8.35
N ILE A 101 -5.74 7.01 9.62
CA ILE A 101 -5.52 8.37 10.15
C ILE A 101 -4.08 8.84 9.87
N LYS A 102 -3.11 7.95 10.07
CA LYS A 102 -1.70 8.21 9.79
C LYS A 102 -1.44 8.47 8.31
N ALA A 103 -1.93 7.60 7.42
CA ALA A 103 -1.76 7.77 5.98
C ALA A 103 -2.37 9.09 5.48
N LYS A 104 -3.56 9.45 5.97
CA LYS A 104 -4.21 10.74 5.66
C LYS A 104 -3.35 11.93 6.09
N LYS A 105 -2.82 11.90 7.31
CA LYS A 105 -1.96 12.97 7.82
C LYS A 105 -0.72 13.16 6.93
N ILE A 106 -0.02 12.07 6.62
CA ILE A 106 1.17 12.10 5.75
C ILE A 106 0.82 12.65 4.36
N ILE A 107 -0.27 12.19 3.75
CA ILE A 107 -0.67 12.68 2.41
C ILE A 107 -1.05 14.16 2.44
N ASN A 108 -1.73 14.63 3.47
CA ASN A 108 -2.07 16.05 3.61
C ASN A 108 -0.84 16.94 3.81
N GLU A 109 0.23 16.43 4.41
CA GLU A 109 1.51 17.14 4.54
C GLU A 109 2.31 17.15 3.22
N LEU A 110 2.10 16.16 2.34
CA LEU A 110 2.83 16.00 1.08
C LEU A 110 2.13 16.64 -0.15
N VAL A 111 0.81 16.88 -0.10
CA VAL A 111 -0.04 17.26 -1.25
C VAL A 111 -0.81 18.57 -1.08
#